data_AF-A0AAW5N7Z7-F1
#
_entry.id   AF-A0AAW5N7Z7-F1
#
_cell.length_a   1.000
_cell.length_b   1.000
_cell.length_c   1.000
_cell.angle_alpha   90.00
_cell.angle_beta   90.00
_cell.angle_gamma   90.00
#
_symmetry.space_group_name_H-M   'P 1'
#
loop_
_entity.id
_entity.type
_entity.pdbx_description
1 polymer ?
#
loop_
_entity_poly.entity_id
_entity_poly.type
_entity_poly.pdbx_seq_one_letter_code
_entity_poly.pdbx_strand_id
1 'polypeptide(L)'
;MTTKEIINKALEVMNGQDWYWYMSDYQVSEMKDKAYSTMRYFVELVASINDATIRKAMRELWIVTYNYMGLSSPMSSPSEIQTREYDNRKAELMAVILPSSYNIAA
;
A
#
# COMPACT_ATOMS: atom_id res chain seq x y z
N MET A 1 -18.53 -5.73 5.97
CA MET A 1 -18.03 -5.20 4.69
C MET A 1 -17.88 -6.35 3.71
N THR A 2 -18.26 -6.15 2.45
CA THR A 2 -17.97 -7.09 1.36
C THR A 2 -16.46 -7.11 1.08
N THR A 3 -15.96 -8.15 0.40
CA THR A 3 -14.55 -8.20 -0.02
C THR A 3 -14.14 -6.96 -0.82
N LYS A 4 -15.01 -6.47 -1.72
CA LYS A 4 -14.78 -5.25 -2.51
C LYS A 4 -14.64 -4.01 -1.63
N GLU A 5 -15.50 -3.85 -0.63
CA GLU A 5 -15.42 -2.74 0.33
C GLU A 5 -14.13 -2.81 1.15
N ILE A 6 -13.71 -4.00 1.59
CA ILE A 6 -12.47 -4.20 2.35
C ILE A 6 -11.26 -3.83 1.50
N ILE A 7 -11.21 -4.30 0.25
CA ILE A 7 -10.14 -3.98 -0.70
C ILE A 7 -10.07 -2.46 -0.92
N ASN A 8 -11.19 -1.82 -1.25
CA ASN A 8 -11.24 -0.39 -1.50
C ASN A 8 -10.75 0.40 -0.27
N LYS A 9 -11.20 0.02 0.93
CA LYS A 9 -10.78 0.69 2.16
C LYS A 9 -9.28 0.49 2.44
N ALA A 10 -8.76 -0.71 2.23
CA ALA A 10 -7.34 -0.98 2.42
C ALA A 10 -6.47 -0.21 1.41
N LEU A 11 -6.90 -0.06 0.16
CA LEU A 11 -6.24 0.79 -0.83
C LEU A 11 -6.28 2.28 -0.46
N GLU A 12 -7.41 2.76 0.06
CA GLU A 12 -7.55 4.13 0.60
C GLU A 12 -6.57 4.39 1.75
N VAL A 13 -6.50 3.46 2.72
CA VAL A 13 -5.56 3.52 3.86
C VAL A 13 -4.12 3.57 3.37
N MET A 14 -3.76 2.73 2.40
CA MET A 14 -2.43 2.69 1.83
C MET A 14 -2.06 3.99 1.09
N ASN A 15 -3.00 4.60 0.38
CA ASN A 15 -2.80 5.89 -0.29
C ASN A 15 -2.63 7.04 0.72
N GLY A 16 -3.26 6.95 1.89
CA GLY A 16 -3.11 7.91 2.98
C GLY A 16 -1.94 7.64 3.93
N GLN A 17 -1.16 6.58 3.70
CA GLN A 17 -0.02 6.24 4.54
C GLN A 17 1.07 7.31 4.43
N ASP A 18 1.51 7.82 5.57
CA ASP A 18 2.73 8.60 5.64
C ASP A 18 3.94 7.65 5.55
N TRP A 19 4.60 7.64 4.40
CA TRP A 19 5.79 6.84 4.14
C TRP A 19 7.08 7.51 4.62
N TYR A 20 7.03 8.80 4.94
CA TYR A 20 8.18 9.64 5.29
C TYR A 20 8.11 10.16 6.73
N TRP A 21 7.30 9.54 7.59
CA TRP A 21 7.12 9.91 8.99
C TRP A 21 8.43 10.12 9.76
N TYR A 22 9.49 9.40 9.37
CA TYR A 22 10.82 9.46 9.96
C TYR A 22 11.63 10.71 9.58
N MET A 23 11.17 11.47 8.58
CA MET A 23 11.73 12.76 8.16
C MET A 23 11.09 13.95 8.88
N SER A 24 10.19 13.71 9.84
CA SER A 24 9.58 14.80 10.61
C SER A 24 10.62 15.48 11.51
N ASP A 25 10.78 16.81 11.42
CA ASP A 25 11.82 17.53 12.18
C ASP A 25 11.53 17.66 13.70
N TYR A 26 10.25 17.67 14.10
CA TYR A 26 9.86 17.94 15.51
C TYR A 26 8.83 16.96 16.08
N GLN A 27 8.19 16.13 15.26
CA GLN A 27 7.08 15.26 15.68
C GLN A 27 7.32 13.79 15.35
N VAL A 28 8.58 13.34 15.25
CA VAL A 28 8.93 11.95 14.86
C VAL A 28 8.15 10.91 15.64
N SER A 29 8.02 11.06 16.98
CA SER A 29 7.28 10.08 17.79
C SER A 29 5.79 10.04 17.42
N GLU A 30 5.15 11.19 17.26
CA GLU A 30 3.73 11.28 16.91
C GLU A 30 3.47 10.77 15.49
N MET A 31 4.33 11.13 14.54
CA MET A 31 4.21 10.68 13.15
C MET A 31 4.48 9.19 13.01
N LYS A 32 5.43 8.66 13.79
CA LYS A 32 5.66 7.22 13.91
C LYS A 32 4.40 6.52 14.42
N ASP A 33 3.82 6.98 15.53
CA ASP A 33 2.63 6.35 16.11
C ASP A 33 1.45 6.35 15.13
N LYS A 34 1.24 7.45 14.39
CA LYS A 34 0.24 7.53 13.32
C LYS A 34 0.54 6.56 12.18
N ALA A 35 1.76 6.57 11.64
CA ALA A 35 2.16 5.70 10.53
C ALA A 35 2.02 4.21 10.89
N TYR A 36 2.42 3.81 12.10
CA TYR A 36 2.29 2.44 12.57
C TYR A 36 0.82 2.06 12.84
N SER A 37 -0.01 3.00 13.30
CA SER A 37 -1.45 2.77 13.49
C SER A 37 -2.15 2.55 12.15
N THR A 38 -1.84 3.36 11.13
CA THR A 38 -2.33 3.19 9.76
C THR A 38 -1.90 1.86 9.16
N MET A 39 -0.63 1.47 9.32
CA MET A 39 -0.14 0.14 8.91
C MET A 39 -0.88 -0.99 9.62
N ARG A 40 -1.10 -0.90 10.94
CA ARG A 40 -1.84 -1.92 11.69
C ARG A 40 -3.27 -2.07 11.16
N TYR A 41 -3.96 -0.96 10.95
CA TYR A 41 -5.31 -0.95 10.42
C TYR A 41 -5.38 -1.57 9.00
N PHE A 42 -4.40 -1.27 8.14
CA PHE A 42 -4.27 -1.93 6.84
C PHE A 42 -4.12 -3.45 6.98
N VAL A 43 -3.23 -3.92 7.86
CA VAL A 43 -2.99 -5.36 8.07
C VAL A 43 -4.25 -6.07 8.58
N GLU A 44 -5.00 -5.45 9.48
CA GLU A 44 -6.27 -5.98 10.00
C GLU A 44 -7.34 -6.07 8.91
N LEU A 45 -7.50 -5.01 8.10
CA LEU A 45 -8.40 -5.03 6.94
C LEU A 45 -8.04 -6.17 5.99
N VAL A 46 -6.77 -6.27 5.59
CA VAL A 46 -6.32 -7.32 4.66
C VAL A 46 -6.49 -8.71 5.27
N ALA A 47 -6.24 -8.90 6.57
CA ALA A 47 -6.44 -10.18 7.24
C ALA A 47 -7.91 -10.67 7.20
N SER A 48 -8.87 -9.75 7.12
CA SER A 48 -10.30 -10.07 7.05
C SER A 48 -10.80 -10.53 5.67
N ILE A 49 -9.98 -10.41 4.61
CA ILE A 49 -10.31 -10.89 3.27
C ILE A 49 -10.22 -12.42 3.24
N ASN A 50 -11.27 -13.13 2.78
CA ASN A 50 -11.27 -14.60 2.75
C ASN A 50 -10.31 -15.22 1.72
N ASP A 51 -10.11 -14.54 0.57
CA ASP A 51 -9.25 -15.00 -0.51
C ASP A 51 -7.76 -14.83 -0.16
N ALA A 52 -7.05 -15.95 0.01
CA ALA A 52 -5.63 -15.96 0.39
C ALA A 52 -4.70 -15.34 -0.68
N THR A 53 -5.08 -15.45 -1.95
CA THR A 53 -4.33 -14.88 -3.08
C THR A 53 -4.43 -13.36 -3.05
N ILE A 54 -5.64 -12.81 -2.85
CA ILE A 54 -5.84 -11.36 -2.69
C ILE A 54 -5.10 -10.86 -1.45
N ARG A 55 -5.19 -11.57 -0.31
CA ARG A 55 -4.44 -11.20 0.92
C ARG A 55 -2.94 -11.10 0.68
N LYS A 56 -2.38 -12.09 -0.02
CA LYS A 56 -0.95 -12.11 -0.34
C LYS A 56 -0.58 -10.94 -1.25
N ALA A 57 -1.36 -10.70 -2.32
CA ALA A 57 -1.12 -9.61 -3.25
C ALA A 57 -1.18 -8.23 -2.57
N MET A 58 -2.14 -8.00 -1.67
CA MET A 58 -2.24 -6.75 -0.89
C MET A 58 -1.02 -6.52 0.02
N ARG A 59 -0.52 -7.57 0.68
CA ARG A 59 0.69 -7.47 1.52
C ARG A 59 1.94 -7.19 0.68
N GLU A 60 2.06 -7.86 -0.48
CA GLU A 60 3.15 -7.60 -1.41
C GLU A 60 3.09 -6.17 -1.97
N LEU A 61 1.88 -5.66 -2.25
CA LEU A 61 1.69 -4.29 -2.71
C LEU A 61 2.19 -3.28 -1.67
N TRP A 62 1.87 -3.49 -0.39
CA TRP A 62 2.39 -2.67 0.70
C TRP A 62 3.93 -2.67 0.73
N ILE A 63 4.56 -3.85 0.65
CA ILE A 63 6.02 -3.99 0.72
C ILE A 63 6.70 -3.32 -0.46
N VAL A 64 6.20 -3.52 -1.69
CA VAL A 64 6.82 -2.92 -2.88
C VAL A 64 6.68 -1.39 -2.87
N THR A 65 5.54 -0.86 -2.43
CA THR A 65 5.39 0.59 -2.25
C THR A 65 6.28 1.12 -1.14
N TYR A 66 6.37 0.45 0.01
CA TYR A 66 7.30 0.86 1.08
C TYR A 66 8.74 0.97 0.57
N ASN A 67 9.21 -0.06 -0.14
CA ASN A 67 10.56 -0.07 -0.69
C ASN A 67 10.78 1.05 -1.73
N TYR A 68 9.81 1.26 -2.62
CA TYR A 68 9.88 2.32 -3.62
C TYR A 68 9.89 3.71 -2.98
N MET A 69 9.00 3.97 -2.02
CA MET A 69 8.96 5.25 -1.30
C MET A 69 10.26 5.49 -0.52
N GLY A 70 10.88 4.45 0.04
CA GLY A 70 12.17 4.51 0.70
C GLY A 70 13.36 4.90 -0.20
N LEU A 71 13.21 4.87 -1.54
CA LEU A 71 14.23 5.36 -2.46
C LEU A 71 14.29 6.91 -2.50
N SER A 72 13.19 7.56 -2.12
CA SER A 72 13.13 9.01 -2.01
C SER A 72 13.72 9.45 -0.67
N SER A 73 14.72 10.31 -0.73
CA SER A 73 15.30 10.99 0.43
C SER A 73 15.45 12.48 0.12
N PRO A 74 15.76 13.36 1.09
CA PRO A 74 15.96 14.77 0.82
C PRO A 74 16.97 15.09 -0.30
N MET A 75 17.88 14.14 -0.60
CA MET A 75 18.94 14.30 -1.60
C MET A 75 18.88 13.24 -2.71
N SER A 76 17.86 12.39 -2.77
CA SER A 76 17.74 11.34 -3.80
C SER A 76 16.30 11.12 -4.23
N SER A 77 16.14 10.79 -5.50
CA SER A 77 14.86 10.36 -6.06
C SER A 77 15.05 9.00 -6.74
N PRO A 78 13.98 8.18 -6.86
CA PRO A 78 14.02 6.97 -7.68
C PRO A 78 14.46 7.29 -9.10
N SER A 79 15.28 6.42 -9.68
CA SER A 79 15.60 6.47 -11.12
C SER A 79 14.40 6.04 -11.97
N GLU A 80 14.40 6.41 -13.26
CA GLU A 80 13.34 5.99 -14.20
C GLU A 80 13.17 4.46 -14.26
N ILE A 81 14.27 3.71 -14.15
CA ILE A 81 14.24 2.24 -14.15
C ILE A 81 13.51 1.72 -12.91
N GLN A 82 13.84 2.26 -11.73
CA GLN A 82 13.19 1.87 -10.47
C GLN A 82 11.70 2.24 -10.45
N THR A 83 11.34 3.41 -10.98
CA THR A 83 9.94 3.81 -11.15
C THR A 83 9.19 2.86 -12.06
N ARG A 84 9.78 2.49 -13.20
CA ARG A 84 9.17 1.53 -14.13
C ARG A 84 8.99 0.14 -13.51
N GLU A 85 10.00 -0.35 -12.79
CA GLU A 85 9.92 -1.64 -12.08
C GLU A 85 8.81 -1.63 -11.03
N TYR A 86 8.70 -0.54 -10.26
CA TYR A 86 7.62 -0.35 -9.29
C TYR A 86 6.25 -0.33 -9.97
N ASP A 87 6.07 0.46 -11.03
CA ASP A 87 4.78 0.59 -11.72
C ASP A 87 4.34 -0.74 -12.35
N ASN A 88 5.27 -1.47 -12.96
CA ASN A 88 5.00 -2.80 -13.50
C ASN A 88 4.56 -3.77 -12.39
N ARG A 89 5.31 -3.83 -11.29
CA ARG A 89 4.97 -4.72 -10.17
C ARG A 89 3.65 -4.35 -9.51
N LYS A 90 3.37 -3.05 -9.36
CA LYS A 90 2.09 -2.53 -8.88
C LYS A 90 0.95 -2.97 -9.80
N ALA A 91 1.10 -2.85 -11.11
CA ALA A 91 0.08 -3.25 -12.08
C ALA A 91 -0.23 -4.76 -12.00
N GLU A 92 0.80 -5.62 -11.93
CA GLU A 92 0.64 -7.07 -11.75
C GLU A 92 -0.17 -7.41 -10.49
N LEU A 93 0.18 -6.79 -9.36
CA LEU A 93 -0.51 -7.01 -8.09
C LEU A 93 -1.95 -6.48 -8.13
N MET A 94 -2.18 -5.31 -8.73
CA MET A 94 -3.53 -4.75 -8.87
C MET A 94 -4.45 -5.62 -9.74
N ALA A 95 -3.92 -6.30 -10.76
CA ALA A 95 -4.68 -7.25 -11.57
C ALA A 95 -5.15 -8.47 -10.75
N VAL A 96 -4.37 -8.88 -9.74
CA VAL A 96 -4.74 -9.95 -8.79
C VAL A 96 -5.72 -9.46 -7.72
N ILE A 97 -5.56 -8.22 -7.25
CA ILE A 97 -6.38 -7.63 -6.17
C ILE A 97 -7.79 -7.27 -6.67
N LEU A 98 -7.92 -6.79 -7.90
CA LEU A 98 -9.18 -6.39 -8.52
C LEU A 98 -9.54 -7.36 -9.67
N PRO A 99 -9.82 -8.64 -9.39
CA PRO A 99 -10.19 -9.58 -10.45
C PRO A 99 -11.44 -9.08 -11.16
N SER A 100 -11.52 -9.36 -12.46
CA SER A 100 -12.56 -8.92 -13.39
C SER A 100 -13.99 -9.19 -12.91
N SER A 101 -14.21 -10.15 -12.01
CA SER A 101 -15.49 -10.39 -11.33
C SER A 101 -15.99 -9.22 -10.47
N TYR A 102 -15.13 -8.30 -10.03
CA TYR A 102 -15.52 -7.08 -9.29
C TYR A 102 -15.81 -5.87 -10.20
N ASN A 103 -15.52 -6.00 -11.50
CA ASN A 103 -15.73 -4.98 -12.54
C ASN A 103 -17.09 -5.11 -13.25
N ILE A 104 -17.97 -6.02 -12.84
CA ILE A 104 -19.34 -6.06 -13.36
C ILE A 104 -20.19 -5.01 -12.63
N ALA A 105 -20.10 -3.77 -13.10
CA ALA A 105 -21.16 -2.76 -13.14
C ALA A 105 -20.54 -1.43 -13.62
N ALA A 106 -20.64 -1.19 -14.91
CA ALA A 106 -20.76 0.15 -15.49
C ALA A 106 -21.94 0.09 -16.47
#